data_AF-A0A835IMQ2-F1
#
_entry.id   AF-A0A835IMQ2-F1
#
_cell.length_a   1.000
_cell.length_b   1.000
_cell.length_c   1.000
_cell.angle_alpha   90.00
_cell.angle_beta   90.00
_cell.angle_gamma   90.00
#
_symmetry.space_group_name_H-M   'P 1'
#
loop_
_entity.id
_entity.type
_entity.pdbx_description
1 polymer ?
#
loop_
_entity_poly.entity_id
_entity_poly.type
_entity_poly.pdbx_seq_one_letter_code
_entity_poly.pdbx_strand_id
1 'polypeptide(L)'
;MIGSVVYYAFGSECVLEKDKFQELLLGFELTGLPFLVALKPPFGAKIRDLSPARSHYGSSSLWEALLNECLIVLLPQGTELFVSARRISTYLKAGVEIERREEDRWFNPESVFKAIKMVMDEDNKVGTEIKANKTKWKDFLSQESLDSSYIDNLVLKLQDLVD
;
A
#
# COMPACT_ATOMS: atom_id res chain seq x y z
N MET A 1 -2.23 -23.03 -3.62
CA MET A 1 -1.37 -21.85 -3.81
C MET A 1 -2.23 -20.70 -4.26
N ILE A 2 -2.55 -19.77 -3.36
CA ILE A 2 -3.23 -18.52 -3.75
C ILE A 2 -2.12 -17.62 -4.28
N GLY A 3 -2.12 -17.35 -5.58
CA GLY A 3 -1.15 -16.47 -6.23
C GLY A 3 -1.17 -15.11 -5.54
N SER A 4 -0.15 -14.84 -4.73
CA SER A 4 -0.05 -13.62 -3.95
C SER A 4 0.32 -12.49 -4.91
N VAL A 5 -0.66 -11.70 -5.34
CA VAL A 5 -0.41 -10.51 -6.14
C VAL A 5 0.18 -9.44 -5.24
N VAL A 6 1.32 -8.87 -5.64
CA VAL A 6 1.83 -7.66 -5.00
C VAL A 6 0.92 -6.51 -5.41
N TYR A 7 0.22 -5.93 -4.43
CA TYR A 7 -0.62 -4.77 -4.64
C TYR A 7 0.15 -3.51 -4.28
N TYR A 8 0.14 -2.56 -5.21
CA TYR A 8 0.80 -1.29 -5.03
C TYR A 8 -0.10 -0.15 -5.53
N ALA A 9 -0.41 0.81 -4.67
CA ALA A 9 -1.22 1.99 -5.05
C ALA A 9 -0.46 3.28 -4.73
N PHE A 10 -0.20 4.09 -5.75
CA PHE A 10 0.16 5.48 -5.53
C PHE A 10 -1.11 6.27 -5.28
N GLY A 11 -1.21 6.89 -4.11
CA GLY A 11 -2.22 7.90 -3.85
C GLY A 11 -2.21 8.96 -4.95
N SER A 12 -3.36 9.58 -5.23
CA SER A 12 -3.52 10.50 -6.37
C SER A 12 -2.62 11.74 -6.35
N GLU A 13 -1.91 11.98 -5.26
CA GLU A 13 -0.97 13.09 -5.08
C GLU A 13 0.43 12.76 -5.60
N CYS A 14 0.74 11.48 -5.89
CA CYS A 14 2.05 11.08 -6.38
C CYS A 14 2.06 11.01 -7.92
N VAL A 15 2.59 12.06 -8.55
CA VAL A 15 2.88 12.11 -9.99
C VAL A 15 4.39 11.94 -10.17
N LEU A 16 4.79 10.86 -10.83
CA LEU A 16 6.21 10.55 -11.03
C LEU A 16 6.77 11.23 -12.26
N GLU A 17 8.05 11.59 -12.24
CA GLU A 17 8.79 11.87 -13.48
C GLU A 17 8.93 10.58 -14.31
N LYS A 18 9.11 10.71 -15.63
CA LYS A 18 9.15 9.55 -16.54
C LYS A 18 10.24 8.56 -16.15
N ASP A 19 11.41 9.07 -15.80
CA ASP A 19 12.59 8.27 -15.47
C ASP A 19 12.34 7.45 -14.19
N LYS A 20 11.79 8.11 -13.18
CA LYS A 20 11.37 7.51 -11.90
C LYS A 20 10.25 6.46 -12.07
N PHE A 21 9.32 6.71 -12.98
CA PHE A 21 8.26 5.78 -13.33
C PHE A 21 8.82 4.54 -14.05
N GLN A 22 9.79 4.72 -14.94
CA GLN A 22 10.47 3.62 -15.62
C GLN A 22 11.27 2.75 -14.64
N GLU A 23 12.03 3.36 -13.72
CA GLU A 23 12.77 2.61 -12.69
C GLU A 23 11.85 1.72 -11.85
N LEU A 24 10.66 2.23 -11.52
CA LEU A 24 9.65 1.44 -10.81
C LEU A 24 9.19 0.23 -11.62
N LEU A 25 8.81 0.45 -12.88
CA LEU A 25 8.32 -0.62 -13.73
C LEU A 25 9.38 -1.68 -13.98
N LEU A 26 10.63 -1.26 -14.20
CA LEU A 26 11.77 -2.18 -14.32
C LEU A 26 11.93 -3.02 -13.06
N GLY A 27 11.80 -2.41 -11.88
CA GLY A 27 11.87 -3.14 -10.60
C GLY A 27 10.81 -4.23 -10.48
N PHE A 28 9.58 -3.98 -10.95
CA PHE A 28 8.53 -4.99 -11.02
C PHE A 28 8.82 -6.07 -12.09
N GLU A 29 9.22 -5.66 -13.29
CA GLU A 29 9.53 -6.56 -14.41
C GLU A 29 10.64 -7.55 -14.07
N LEU A 30 11.71 -7.08 -13.39
CA LEU A 30 12.83 -7.90 -12.94
C LEU A 30 12.41 -9.05 -12.02
N THR A 31 11.26 -8.96 -11.36
CA THR A 31 10.78 -10.04 -10.48
C THR A 31 10.28 -11.25 -11.25
N GLY A 32 9.77 -11.07 -12.48
CA GLY A 32 9.09 -12.12 -13.23
C GLY A 32 7.80 -12.63 -12.57
N LEU A 33 7.25 -11.90 -11.59
CA LEU A 33 6.08 -12.29 -10.81
C LEU A 33 4.82 -11.51 -11.23
N PRO A 34 3.62 -12.06 -11.01
CA PRO A 34 2.39 -11.31 -11.23
C PRO A 34 2.25 -10.16 -10.22
N PHE A 35 2.03 -8.95 -10.72
CA PHE A 35 1.82 -7.75 -9.90
C PHE A 35 0.59 -6.96 -10.38
N LEU A 36 -0.07 -6.27 -9.46
CA LEU A 36 -1.12 -5.30 -9.75
C LEU A 36 -0.72 -3.96 -9.16
N VAL A 37 -0.54 -2.97 -10.04
CA VAL A 37 -0.04 -1.65 -9.65
C VAL A 37 -0.97 -0.58 -10.20
N ALA A 38 -1.52 0.24 -9.31
CA ALA A 38 -2.30 1.42 -9.66
C ALA A 38 -1.39 2.65 -9.67
N LEU A 39 -1.02 3.13 -10.86
CA LEU A 39 -0.15 4.30 -11.07
C LEU A 39 -0.92 5.45 -11.72
N LYS A 40 -0.58 6.69 -11.32
CA LYS A 40 -0.89 7.85 -12.15
C LYS A 40 0.08 7.94 -13.33
N PRO A 41 -0.36 8.53 -14.45
CA PRO A 41 0.53 8.76 -15.58
C PRO A 41 1.69 9.66 -15.14
N PRO A 42 2.92 9.41 -15.63
CA PRO A 42 4.04 10.25 -15.27
C PRO A 42 3.84 11.67 -15.82
N PHE A 43 4.52 12.63 -15.20
CA PHE A 43 4.46 14.03 -15.57
C PHE A 43 4.75 14.23 -17.08
N GLY A 44 3.89 14.97 -17.76
CA GLY A 44 4.00 15.22 -19.20
C GLY A 44 3.59 14.06 -20.10
N ALA A 45 3.02 12.96 -19.57
CA ALA A 45 2.34 11.95 -20.39
C ALA A 45 0.95 12.44 -20.80
N LYS A 46 0.69 12.51 -22.11
CA LYS A 46 -0.66 12.76 -22.64
C LYS A 46 -1.44 11.46 -22.62
N ILE A 47 -2.36 11.31 -21.68
CA ILE A 47 -3.40 10.30 -21.80
C ILE A 47 -4.58 10.94 -22.52
N ARG A 48 -4.93 10.39 -23.69
CA ARG A 48 -6.19 10.73 -24.35
C ARG A 48 -7.31 10.15 -23.49
N ASP A 49 -8.24 11.02 -23.10
CA ASP A 49 -9.58 10.68 -22.60
C ASP A 49 -9.78 10.20 -21.15
N LEU A 50 -8.90 10.58 -20.21
CA LEU A 50 -9.23 10.47 -18.78
C LEU A 50 -9.23 11.85 -18.12
N SER A 51 -10.40 12.31 -17.70
CA SER A 51 -10.54 13.41 -16.75
C SER A 51 -9.76 13.05 -15.49
N PRO A 52 -9.01 14.01 -14.88
CA PRO A 52 -8.19 13.70 -13.72
C PRO A 52 -9.09 13.35 -12.54
N ALA A 53 -9.30 12.05 -12.31
CA ALA A 53 -9.88 11.57 -11.06
C ALA A 53 -8.96 12.02 -9.92
N ARG A 54 -9.40 13.06 -9.19
CA ARG A 54 -8.84 13.44 -7.88
C ARG A 54 -9.35 12.41 -6.87
N SER A 55 -8.80 11.20 -6.94
CA SER A 55 -9.09 10.14 -5.98
C SER A 55 -8.28 10.39 -4.71
N HIS A 56 -8.87 10.97 -3.68
CA HIS A 56 -8.24 11.22 -2.36
C HIS A 56 -7.83 9.94 -1.58
N TYR A 57 -7.66 8.79 -2.25
CA TYR A 57 -7.45 7.48 -1.63
C TYR A 57 -5.99 7.19 -1.28
N GLY A 58 -5.36 8.08 -0.49
CA GLY A 58 -4.00 7.87 0.03
C GLY A 58 -3.91 6.91 1.23
N SER A 59 -5.01 6.69 1.95
CA SER A 59 -5.06 5.88 3.17
C SER A 59 -6.05 4.71 3.11
N SER A 60 -7.19 4.84 2.41
CA SER A 60 -8.18 3.74 2.31
C SER A 60 -7.60 2.52 1.61
N SER A 61 -6.82 2.71 0.55
CA SER A 61 -6.23 1.64 -0.24
C SER A 61 -5.22 0.81 0.55
N LEU A 62 -4.56 1.40 1.55
CA LEU A 62 -3.68 0.68 2.47
C LEU A 62 -4.47 -0.20 3.43
N TRP A 63 -5.60 0.29 3.94
CA TRP A 63 -6.50 -0.50 4.79
C TRP A 63 -7.19 -1.61 3.99
N GLU A 64 -7.66 -1.33 2.78
CA GLU A 64 -8.18 -2.34 1.86
C GLU A 64 -7.12 -3.40 1.54
N ALA A 65 -5.88 -2.98 1.27
CA ALA A 65 -4.78 -3.91 1.05
C ALA A 65 -4.51 -4.76 2.30
N LEU A 66 -4.61 -4.19 3.51
CA LEU A 66 -4.41 -4.90 4.77
C LEU A 66 -5.49 -5.97 5.03
N LEU A 67 -6.75 -5.68 4.64
CA LEU A 67 -7.89 -6.59 4.80
C LEU A 67 -7.96 -7.67 3.70
N ASN A 68 -7.33 -7.46 2.55
CA ASN A 68 -7.26 -8.44 1.46
C ASN A 68 -6.07 -9.40 1.59
N GLU A 69 -5.92 -10.39 0.69
CA GLU A 69 -4.79 -11.34 0.69
C GLU A 69 -3.53 -10.82 -0.04
N CYS A 70 -3.49 -9.53 -0.41
CA CYS A 70 -2.43 -8.96 -1.25
C CYS A 70 -1.11 -8.66 -0.50
N LEU A 71 0.06 -8.90 -1.08
CA LEU A 71 1.30 -8.51 -0.39
C LEU A 71 1.56 -7.01 -0.52
N ILE A 72 1.95 -6.37 0.60
CA ILE A 72 2.07 -4.91 0.70
C ILE A 72 3.55 -4.51 0.63
N VAL A 73 3.90 -3.80 -0.44
CA VAL A 73 5.19 -3.13 -0.61
C VAL A 73 4.91 -1.63 -0.65
N LEU A 74 5.70 -0.84 0.08
CA LEU A 74 5.43 0.57 0.34
C LEU A 74 6.54 1.44 -0.26
N LEU A 75 6.18 2.43 -1.08
CA LEU A 75 7.06 3.55 -1.44
C LEU A 75 6.63 4.74 -0.62
N PRO A 76 7.42 5.13 0.39
CA PRO A 76 7.08 6.31 1.14
C PRO A 76 7.34 7.52 0.22
N GLN A 77 6.33 8.31 -0.15
CA GLN A 77 6.51 9.50 -1.00
C GLN A 77 5.69 10.66 -0.45
N GLY A 78 6.33 11.76 -0.09
CA GLY A 78 5.67 12.81 0.70
C GLY A 78 5.42 12.42 2.16
N THR A 79 4.92 13.36 2.96
CA THR A 79 4.82 13.24 4.43
C THR A 79 3.76 12.24 4.89
N GLU A 80 2.57 12.28 4.29
CA GLU A 80 1.43 11.40 4.62
C GLU A 80 1.70 9.92 4.32
N LEU A 81 2.20 9.61 3.12
CA LEU A 81 2.55 8.23 2.75
C LEU A 81 3.79 7.74 3.52
N PHE A 82 4.70 8.62 3.93
CA PHE A 82 5.83 8.24 4.78
C PHE A 82 5.37 7.75 6.16
N VAL A 83 4.50 8.52 6.83
CA VAL A 83 3.96 8.13 8.14
C VAL A 83 3.14 6.84 8.03
N SER A 84 2.34 6.71 6.97
CA SER A 84 1.51 5.54 6.74
C SER A 84 2.34 4.28 6.43
N ALA A 85 3.37 4.41 5.58
CA ALA A 85 4.30 3.33 5.29
C ALA A 85 5.00 2.85 6.57
N ARG A 86 5.47 3.80 7.39
CA ARG A 86 6.15 3.47 8.65
C ARG A 86 5.26 2.79 9.66
N ARG A 87 3.98 3.17 9.73
CA ARG A 87 2.98 2.48 10.56
C ARG A 87 2.83 1.02 10.12
N ILE A 88 2.66 0.76 8.83
CA ILE A 88 2.44 -0.60 8.32
C ILE A 88 3.70 -1.47 8.42
N SER A 89 4.87 -0.92 8.08
CA SER A 89 6.14 -1.66 8.05
C SER A 89 6.72 -1.91 9.44
N THR A 90 6.69 -0.88 10.30
CA THR A 90 7.45 -0.89 11.57
C THR A 90 6.55 -1.27 12.73
N TYR A 91 5.35 -0.70 12.81
CA TYR A 91 4.45 -0.91 13.95
C TYR A 91 3.56 -2.14 13.74
N LEU A 92 2.92 -2.26 12.57
CA LEU A 92 2.06 -3.41 12.26
C LEU A 92 2.86 -4.62 11.76
N LYS A 93 4.07 -4.38 11.24
CA LYS A 93 4.92 -5.39 10.60
C LYS A 93 4.15 -6.21 9.55
N ALA A 94 3.34 -5.53 8.75
CA ALA A 94 2.43 -6.11 7.77
C ALA A 94 2.78 -5.72 6.31
N GLY A 95 3.96 -5.14 6.09
CA GLY A 95 4.48 -4.79 4.78
C GLY A 95 5.97 -4.43 4.82
N VAL A 96 6.56 -4.24 3.64
CA VAL A 96 7.97 -3.88 3.47
C VAL A 96 8.10 -2.51 2.84
N GLU A 97 8.98 -1.68 3.41
CA GLU A 97 9.41 -0.45 2.76
C GLU A 97 10.55 -0.71 1.79
N ILE A 98 10.48 -0.07 0.61
CA ILE A 98 11.56 -0.12 -0.36
C ILE A 98 12.68 0.83 0.06
N GLU A 99 13.91 0.31 0.04
CA GLU A 99 15.12 1.07 0.32
C GLU A 99 15.34 2.18 -0.73
N ARG A 100 15.74 3.36 -0.27
CA ARG A 100 16.00 4.54 -1.11
C ARG A 100 17.50 4.84 -1.16
N ARG A 101 17.95 5.31 -2.31
CA ARG A 101 19.26 5.91 -2.53
C ARG A 101 19.43 7.15 -1.66
N GLU A 102 20.67 7.41 -1.27
CA GLU A 102 21.01 8.55 -0.42
C GLU A 102 20.96 9.87 -1.20
N GLU A 103 21.33 9.88 -2.48
CA GLU A 103 21.51 11.11 -3.26
C GLU A 103 20.19 11.85 -3.54
N ASP A 104 19.18 11.13 -4.04
CA ASP A 104 17.92 11.70 -4.51
C ASP A 104 16.70 11.26 -3.68
N ARG A 105 16.93 10.42 -2.66
CA ARG A 105 15.87 9.80 -1.83
C ARG A 105 14.86 9.01 -2.66
N TRP A 106 15.25 8.61 -3.87
CA TRP A 106 14.50 7.74 -4.78
C TRP A 106 14.98 6.29 -4.66
N PHE A 107 14.20 5.34 -5.16
CA PHE A 107 14.58 3.92 -5.17
C PHE A 107 15.20 3.55 -6.52
N ASN A 108 16.03 2.52 -6.56
CA ASN A 108 16.46 1.89 -7.81
C ASN A 108 15.63 0.62 -8.11
N PRO A 109 15.63 0.13 -9.36
CA PRO A 109 14.93 -1.11 -9.73
C PRO A 109 15.30 -2.30 -8.83
N GLU A 110 16.55 -2.40 -8.40
CA GLU A 110 17.08 -3.49 -7.57
C GLU A 110 16.48 -3.48 -6.16
N SER A 111 16.26 -2.31 -5.56
CA SER A 111 15.60 -2.15 -4.26
C SER A 111 14.15 -2.57 -4.32
N VAL A 112 13.43 -2.24 -5.40
CA VAL A 112 12.05 -2.68 -5.64
C VAL A 112 12.01 -4.21 -5.76
N PHE A 113 12.88 -4.77 -6.60
CA PHE A 113 13.03 -6.22 -6.78
C PHE A 113 13.30 -6.94 -5.45
N LYS A 114 14.26 -6.43 -4.66
CA LYS A 114 14.64 -6.98 -3.35
C LYS A 114 13.45 -6.98 -2.38
N ALA A 115 12.72 -5.88 -2.30
CA ALA A 115 11.55 -5.77 -1.42
C ALA A 115 10.44 -6.76 -1.82
N ILE A 116 10.13 -6.85 -3.12
CA ILE A 116 9.13 -7.81 -3.62
C ILE A 116 9.57 -9.24 -3.33
N LYS A 117 10.82 -9.58 -3.66
CA LYS A 117 11.36 -10.92 -3.40
C LYS A 117 11.29 -11.29 -1.92
N MET A 118 11.60 -10.36 -1.03
CA MET A 118 11.54 -10.59 0.42
C MET A 118 10.14 -10.98 0.92
N VAL A 119 9.09 -10.39 0.36
CA VAL A 119 7.70 -10.68 0.77
C VAL A 119 7.13 -11.91 0.05
N MET A 120 7.59 -12.18 -1.17
CA MET A 120 7.10 -13.28 -1.99
C MET A 120 7.74 -14.62 -1.63
N ASP A 121 9.02 -14.62 -1.27
CA ASP A 121 9.79 -15.82 -0.92
C ASP A 121 9.24 -16.51 0.34
N GLU A 122 8.78 -17.76 0.20
CA GLU A 122 8.17 -18.54 1.29
C GLU A 122 9.20 -18.99 2.34
N ASP A 123 10.47 -19.13 1.94
CA ASP A 123 11.57 -19.52 2.82
C ASP A 123 12.14 -18.30 3.58
N ASN A 124 11.74 -17.09 3.21
CA ASN A 124 12.17 -15.88 3.86
C ASN A 124 11.39 -15.63 5.15
N LYS A 125 12.07 -15.75 6.30
CA LYS A 125 11.48 -15.53 7.64
C LYS A 125 10.76 -14.19 7.79
N VAL A 126 11.28 -13.11 7.19
CA VAL A 126 10.65 -11.79 7.23
C VAL A 126 9.35 -11.80 6.44
N GLY A 127 9.36 -12.39 5.25
CA GLY A 127 8.16 -12.58 4.43
C GLY A 127 7.08 -13.40 5.15
N THR A 128 7.47 -14.49 5.83
CA THR A 128 6.56 -15.31 6.63
C THR A 128 5.97 -14.53 7.82
N GLU A 129 6.79 -13.76 8.55
CA GLU A 129 6.33 -12.92 9.68
C GLU A 129 5.32 -11.88 9.20
N ILE A 130 5.58 -11.24 8.06
CA ILE A 130 4.68 -10.24 7.47
C ILE A 130 3.33 -10.84 7.11
N LYS A 131 3.31 -12.00 6.43
CA LYS A 131 2.07 -12.71 6.09
C LYS A 131 1.28 -13.08 7.35
N ALA A 132 1.94 -13.61 8.37
CA ALA A 132 1.30 -13.98 9.63
C ALA A 132 0.72 -12.77 10.38
N ASN A 133 1.46 -11.66 10.46
CA ASN A 133 0.98 -10.44 11.10
C ASN A 133 -0.19 -9.84 10.33
N LYS A 134 -0.14 -9.91 9.00
CA LYS A 134 -1.24 -9.47 8.16
C LYS A 134 -2.53 -10.24 8.45
N THR A 135 -2.47 -11.58 8.53
CA THR A 135 -3.62 -12.40 8.92
C THR A 135 -4.16 -11.98 10.29
N LYS A 136 -3.29 -11.77 11.29
CA LYS A 136 -3.72 -11.29 12.62
C LYS A 136 -4.45 -9.96 12.57
N TRP A 137 -3.92 -8.98 11.82
CA TRP A 137 -4.55 -7.67 11.69
C TRP A 137 -5.86 -7.74 10.93
N LYS A 138 -5.94 -8.56 9.88
CA LYS A 138 -7.19 -8.83 9.17
C LYS A 138 -8.24 -9.42 10.10
N ASP A 139 -7.88 -10.45 10.87
CA ASP A 139 -8.80 -11.09 11.81
C ASP A 139 -9.27 -10.13 12.89
N PHE A 140 -8.34 -9.34 13.46
CA PHE A 140 -8.66 -8.31 14.46
C PHE A 140 -9.60 -7.23 13.91
N LEU A 141 -9.30 -6.68 12.73
CA LEU A 141 -10.09 -5.63 12.12
C LEU A 141 -11.45 -6.12 11.59
N SER A 142 -11.59 -7.42 11.33
CA SER A 142 -12.85 -8.03 10.90
C SER A 142 -13.78 -8.37 12.08
N GLN A 143 -13.38 -8.08 13.33
CA GLN A 143 -14.24 -8.33 14.49
C GLN A 143 -15.42 -7.34 14.53
N GLU A 144 -16.65 -7.87 14.53
CA GLU A 144 -17.89 -7.09 14.57
C GLU A 144 -17.96 -6.08 15.73
N SER A 145 -17.26 -6.34 16.84
CA SER A 145 -17.25 -5.48 18.03
C SER A 145 -16.57 -4.11 17.83
N LEU A 146 -15.73 -3.96 16.80
CA LEU A 146 -15.04 -2.69 16.52
C LEU A 146 -15.91 -1.69 15.76
N ASP A 147 -16.90 -2.18 14.99
CA ASP A 147 -17.63 -1.34 14.03
C ASP A 147 -18.94 -0.77 14.57
N SER A 148 -19.71 -1.49 15.39
CA SER A 148 -21.10 -1.09 15.63
C SER A 148 -21.31 -0.32 16.94
N SER A 149 -20.87 -0.87 18.08
CA SER A 149 -21.38 -0.42 19.38
C SER A 149 -21.09 1.05 19.71
N TYR A 150 -19.94 1.60 19.31
CA TYR A 150 -19.61 3.00 19.55
C TYR A 150 -20.38 3.94 18.61
N ILE A 151 -20.49 3.57 17.32
CA ILE A 151 -21.19 4.35 16.30
C ILE A 151 -22.69 4.34 16.57
N ASP A 152 -23.24 3.17 16.90
CA ASP A 152 -24.65 3.02 17.30
C ASP A 152 -24.97 3.91 18.50
N ASN A 153 -24.13 3.89 19.54
CA ASN A 153 -24.30 4.75 20.72
C ASN A 153 -24.18 6.24 20.40
N LEU A 154 -23.30 6.63 19.47
CA LEU A 154 -23.17 8.02 19.03
C LEU A 154 -24.42 8.46 18.25
N VAL A 155 -24.90 7.63 17.32
CA VAL A 155 -26.11 7.89 16.53
C VAL A 155 -27.32 8.05 17.45
N LEU A 156 -27.50 7.17 18.43
CA LEU A 156 -28.57 7.26 19.41
C LEU A 156 -28.53 8.59 20.19
N LYS A 157 -27.35 8.98 20.68
CA LYS A 157 -27.19 10.27 21.39
C LYS A 157 -27.46 11.49 20.51
N LEU A 158 -27.19 11.40 19.20
CA LEU A 158 -27.48 12.49 18.27
C LEU A 158 -28.98 12.57 17.96
N GLN A 159 -29.68 11.44 17.90
CA GLN A 159 -31.14 11.41 17.74
C GLN A 159 -31.84 12.03 18.96
N ASP A 160 -31.41 11.67 20.18
CA ASP A 160 -31.91 12.24 21.45
C ASP A 160 -31.71 13.77 21.57
N LEU A 161 -30.86 14.39 20.76
CA LEU A 161 -30.61 15.84 20.77
C LEU A 161 -31.49 16.63 19.79
N VAL A 162 -32.18 15.93 18.87
CA VAL A 162 -33.01 16.54 17.82
C VAL A 162 -34.51 16.38 18.13
N ASP A 163 -34.86 15.52 19.09
CA ASP A 163 -36.18 15.40 19.72
C ASP A 163 -36.34 16.34 20.94
#